data_AF-A0A0Q9YSC8-F1
#
_entry.id   AF-A0A0Q9YSC8-F1
#
_cell.length_a   1.000
_cell.length_b   1.000
_cell.length_c   1.000
_cell.angle_alpha   90.00
_cell.angle_beta   90.00
_cell.angle_gamma   90.00
#
_symmetry.space_group_name_H-M   'P 1'
#
loop_
_entity.id
_entity.type
_entity.pdbx_description
1 polymer ?
#
loop_
_entity_poly.entity_id
_entity_poly.type
_entity_poly.pdbx_seq_one_letter_code
_entity_poly.pdbx_strand_id
1 'polypeptide(L)'
;MMNSIYEQWRAFASSPSNEPLMSFHHLTTHLGSEIVRRQMNIMNDLMQCSAEQMHQLSHAKGMDEIVATHTRFIAKSSPKLMGHAQDTLDCFLDGATQYRKLLENTFVKRAQ
;
A
#
# COMPACT_ATOMS: atom_id res chain seq x y z
N MET A 1 12.64 24.77 33.61
CA MET A 1 13.40 23.60 33.13
C MET A 1 12.55 22.90 32.07
N MET A 2 12.49 23.49 30.88
CA MET A 2 11.66 23.03 29.78
C MET A 2 12.59 22.86 28.58
N ASN A 3 13.57 21.95 28.70
CA ASN A 3 14.27 21.43 27.52
C ASN A 3 13.20 20.67 26.75
N SER A 4 12.60 21.36 25.79
CA SER A 4 11.39 20.91 25.14
C SER A 4 11.70 19.58 24.46
N ILE A 5 10.75 18.65 24.47
CA ILE A 5 10.84 17.40 23.70
C ILE A 5 11.34 17.69 22.27
N TYR A 6 10.98 18.84 21.70
CA TYR A 6 11.46 19.32 20.40
C TYR A 6 12.98 19.53 20.30
N GLU A 7 13.66 20.00 21.34
CA GLU A 7 15.13 20.16 21.35
C GLU A 7 15.83 18.81 21.46
N GLN A 8 15.31 17.90 22.29
CA GLN A 8 15.81 16.54 22.38
C GLN A 8 15.60 15.77 21.08
N TRP A 9 14.44 15.94 20.43
CA TRP A 9 14.13 15.34 19.14
C TRP A 9 15.01 15.92 18.03
N ARG A 10 15.25 17.24 18.02
CA ARG A 10 16.21 17.85 17.08
C ARG A 10 17.62 17.33 17.31
N ALA A 11 18.11 17.29 18.54
CA ALA A 11 19.44 16.75 18.85
C ALA A 11 19.58 15.28 18.43
N PHE A 12 18.53 14.47 18.66
CA PHE A 12 18.46 13.09 18.19
C PHE A 12 18.49 13.00 16.66
N ALA A 13 17.65 13.75 15.96
CA ALA A 13 17.59 13.75 14.49
C ALA A 13 18.87 14.29 13.83
N SER A 14 19.59 15.18 14.51
CA SER A 14 20.84 15.80 14.03
C SER A 14 22.07 14.93 14.25
N SER A 15 21.97 13.84 15.03
CA SER A 15 23.11 12.95 15.26
C SER A 15 23.35 12.08 14.02
N PRO A 16 24.56 12.09 13.43
CA PRO A 16 24.90 11.23 12.29
C PRO A 16 24.71 9.74 12.57
N SER A 17 24.76 9.34 13.85
CA SER A 17 24.48 7.96 14.27
C SER A 17 23.04 7.51 14.05
N ASN A 18 22.10 8.46 13.98
CA ASN A 18 20.66 8.22 13.93
C ASN A 18 20.08 8.39 12.53
N GLU A 19 20.86 8.89 11.57
CA GLU A 19 20.46 9.04 10.17
C GLU A 19 19.95 7.72 9.56
N PRO A 20 20.60 6.55 9.74
CA PRO A 20 20.07 5.28 9.22
C PRO A 20 18.72 4.89 9.83
N LEU A 21 18.51 5.18 11.12
CA LEU A 21 17.26 4.91 11.81
C LEU A 21 16.13 5.81 11.29
N MET A 22 16.45 7.09 11.07
CA MET A 22 15.52 8.05 10.47
C MET A 22 15.15 7.68 9.04
N SER A 23 16.12 7.29 8.22
CA SER A 23 15.87 6.79 6.86
C SER A 23 15.04 5.52 6.85
N PHE A 24 15.31 4.59 7.79
CA PHE A 24 14.50 3.37 7.97
C PHE A 24 13.05 3.71 8.33
N HIS A 25 12.86 4.60 9.31
CA HIS A 25 11.54 5.02 9.75
C HIS A 25 10.75 5.70 8.63
N HIS A 26 11.40 6.60 7.87
CA HIS A 26 10.80 7.27 6.72
C HIS A 26 10.37 6.27 5.65
N LEU A 27 11.26 5.33 5.28
CA LEU A 27 10.96 4.28 4.31
C LEU A 27 9.78 3.40 4.76
N THR A 28 9.77 2.99 6.03
CA THR A 28 8.69 2.18 6.61
C THR A 28 7.36 2.92 6.55
N THR A 29 7.35 4.20 6.95
CA THR A 29 6.14 5.03 6.97
C THR A 29 5.60 5.29 5.57
N HIS A 30 6.50 5.54 4.61
CA HIS A 30 6.15 5.72 3.21
C HIS A 30 5.52 4.45 2.63
N LEU A 31 6.17 3.30 2.79
CA LEU A 31 5.66 2.01 2.33
C LEU A 31 4.30 1.68 2.96
N GLY A 32 4.15 1.92 4.27
CA GLY A 32 2.88 1.73 4.97
C GLY A 32 1.75 2.60 4.39
N SER A 33 2.06 3.86 4.09
CA SER A 33 1.10 4.81 3.48
C SER A 33 0.69 4.38 2.07
N GLU A 34 1.63 3.90 1.26
CA GLU A 34 1.35 3.37 -0.08
C GLU A 34 0.48 2.10 -0.03
N ILE A 35 0.73 1.19 0.91
CA ILE A 35 -0.11 0.00 1.11
C ILE A 35 -1.55 0.40 1.47
N VAL A 36 -1.72 1.33 2.41
CA VAL A 36 -3.04 1.82 2.82
C VAL A 36 -3.78 2.49 1.66
N ARG A 37 -3.08 3.32 0.88
CA ARG A 37 -3.62 3.94 -0.35
C ARG A 37 -4.11 2.89 -1.34
N ARG A 38 -3.33 1.84 -1.56
CA ARG A 38 -3.69 0.73 -2.45
C ARG A 38 -4.90 -0.06 -1.95
N GLN A 39 -4.97 -0.33 -0.64
CA GLN A 39 -6.14 -0.97 -0.03
C GLN A 39 -7.43 -0.16 -0.24
N MET A 40 -7.37 1.17 -0.09
CA MET A 40 -8.51 2.04 -0.39
C MET A 40 -8.95 1.95 -1.86
N ASN A 41 -8.00 1.89 -2.79
CA ASN A 41 -8.32 1.74 -4.22
C ASN A 41 -9.01 0.39 -4.51
N ILE A 42 -8.53 -0.70 -3.92
CA ILE A 42 -9.16 -2.02 -4.02
C ILE A 42 -10.59 -1.97 -3.52
N MET A 43 -10.82 -1.39 -2.33
CA MET A 43 -12.16 -1.28 -1.74
C MET A 43 -13.08 -0.45 -2.63
N ASN A 44 -12.62 0.70 -3.11
CA ASN A 44 -13.41 1.55 -4.01
C ASN A 44 -13.83 0.82 -5.28
N ASP A 45 -12.89 0.10 -5.93
CA ASP A 45 -13.17 -0.65 -7.14
C ASP A 45 -14.16 -1.79 -6.91
N LEU A 46 -14.01 -2.53 -5.82
CA LEU A 46 -14.92 -3.62 -5.46
C LEU A 46 -16.31 -3.10 -5.06
N MET A 47 -16.38 -1.99 -4.34
CA MET A 47 -17.64 -1.34 -3.99
C MET A 47 -18.37 -0.88 -5.25
N GLN A 48 -17.66 -0.27 -6.21
CA GLN A 48 -18.26 0.11 -7.49
C GLN A 48 -18.80 -1.11 -8.25
N CYS A 49 -18.01 -2.19 -8.37
CA CYS A 49 -18.47 -3.40 -9.06
C CYS A 49 -19.68 -4.03 -8.36
N SER A 50 -19.68 -4.03 -7.02
CA SER A 50 -20.77 -4.59 -6.22
C SER A 50 -22.04 -3.75 -6.33
N ALA A 51 -21.93 -2.42 -6.32
CA ALA A 51 -23.06 -1.51 -6.50
C ALA A 51 -23.71 -1.68 -7.87
N GLU A 52 -22.90 -1.78 -8.93
CA GLU A 52 -23.39 -2.07 -10.28
C GLU A 52 -24.07 -3.43 -10.37
N GLN A 53 -23.51 -4.46 -9.73
CA GLN A 53 -24.12 -5.80 -9.68
C GLN A 53 -25.47 -5.76 -8.96
N MET A 54 -25.55 -5.11 -7.80
CA MET A 54 -26.80 -4.94 -7.05
C MET A 54 -27.85 -4.21 -7.88
N HIS A 55 -27.46 -3.16 -8.58
CA HIS A 55 -28.36 -2.43 -9.48
C HIS A 55 -28.86 -3.31 -10.62
N GLN A 56 -28.02 -4.16 -11.22
CA GLN A 56 -28.47 -5.08 -12.26
C GLN A 56 -29.39 -6.17 -11.70
N LEU A 57 -29.05 -6.73 -10.53
CA LEU A 57 -29.87 -7.75 -9.87
C LEU A 57 -31.25 -7.24 -9.48
N SER A 58 -31.40 -5.96 -9.11
CA SER A 58 -32.71 -5.39 -8.78
C SER A 58 -33.67 -5.31 -9.97
N HIS A 59 -33.17 -5.48 -11.19
CA HIS A 59 -33.96 -5.48 -12.43
C HIS A 59 -34.07 -6.87 -13.08
N ALA A 60 -33.43 -7.89 -12.50
CA ALA A 60 -33.42 -9.23 -13.06
C ALA A 60 -34.80 -9.90 -12.94
N LYS A 61 -35.28 -10.50 -14.03
CA LYS A 61 -36.60 -11.13 -14.15
C LYS A 61 -36.55 -12.65 -14.04
N GLY A 62 -35.36 -13.24 -14.10
CA GLY A 62 -35.17 -14.69 -14.17
C GLY A 62 -33.78 -15.13 -13.73
N MET A 63 -33.63 -16.44 -13.55
CA MET A 63 -32.38 -17.06 -13.09
C MET A 63 -31.25 -16.88 -14.12
N ASP A 64 -31.58 -16.93 -15.40
CA ASP A 64 -30.68 -16.65 -16.52
C ASP A 64 -30.06 -15.24 -16.44
N GLU A 65 -30.88 -14.21 -16.17
CA GLU A 65 -30.41 -12.84 -16.00
C GLU A 65 -29.55 -12.66 -14.74
N ILE A 66 -29.87 -13.39 -13.65
CA ILE A 66 -29.08 -13.42 -12.42
C ILE A 66 -27.69 -14.01 -12.70
N VAL A 67 -27.62 -15.17 -13.36
CA VAL A 67 -26.36 -15.83 -13.71
C VAL A 67 -25.52 -14.96 -14.65
N ALA A 68 -26.16 -14.34 -15.66
CA ALA A 68 -25.48 -13.41 -16.55
C ALA A 68 -24.89 -12.20 -15.79
N THR A 69 -25.65 -11.64 -14.85
CA THR A 69 -25.21 -10.54 -13.99
C THR A 69 -24.03 -10.93 -13.11
N HIS A 70 -24.06 -12.12 -12.50
CA HIS A 70 -22.94 -12.64 -11.72
C HIS A 70 -21.68 -12.87 -12.57
N THR A 71 -21.86 -13.42 -13.78
CA THR A 71 -20.77 -13.62 -14.74
C THR A 71 -20.11 -12.30 -15.13
N ARG A 72 -20.91 -11.25 -15.39
CA ARG A 72 -20.39 -9.90 -15.67
C ARG A 72 -19.63 -9.31 -14.48
N PHE A 73 -20.14 -9.49 -13.27
CA PHE A 73 -19.45 -9.05 -12.06
C PHE A 73 -18.07 -9.70 -11.92
N ILE A 74 -17.97 -11.02 -12.10
CA ILE A 74 -16.69 -11.75 -12.05
C ILE A 74 -15.76 -11.23 -13.15
N ALA A 75 -16.24 -11.19 -14.40
CA ALA A 75 -15.45 -10.73 -15.54
C ALA A 75 -14.92 -9.30 -15.37
N LYS A 76 -15.65 -8.43 -14.66
CA LYS A 76 -15.25 -7.05 -14.37
C LYS A 76 -14.32 -6.94 -13.16
N SER A 77 -14.60 -7.69 -12.09
CA SER A 77 -13.85 -7.59 -10.83
C SER A 77 -12.52 -8.35 -10.85
N SER A 78 -12.44 -9.51 -11.51
CA SER A 78 -11.23 -10.33 -11.53
C SER A 78 -10.01 -9.62 -12.14
N PRO A 79 -10.10 -8.96 -13.31
CA PRO A 79 -8.95 -8.24 -13.87
C PRO A 79 -8.47 -7.09 -12.97
N LYS A 80 -9.41 -6.37 -12.34
CA LYS A 80 -9.09 -5.30 -11.38
C LYS A 80 -8.34 -5.85 -10.16
N LEU A 81 -8.83 -6.94 -9.58
CA LEU A 81 -8.18 -7.62 -8.45
C LEU A 81 -6.78 -8.11 -8.81
N MET A 82 -6.59 -8.68 -10.00
CA MET A 82 -5.26 -9.08 -10.46
C MET A 82 -4.33 -7.89 -10.65
N GLY A 83 -4.82 -6.78 -11.22
CA GLY A 83 -4.07 -5.54 -11.34
C GLY A 83 -3.62 -5.01 -9.97
N HIS A 84 -4.53 -4.96 -9.01
CA HIS A 84 -4.22 -4.54 -7.63
C HIS A 84 -3.22 -5.46 -6.93
N ALA A 85 -3.30 -6.76 -7.17
CA ALA A 85 -2.33 -7.72 -6.64
C ALA A 85 -0.92 -7.48 -7.23
N GLN A 86 -0.82 -7.26 -8.54
CA GLN A 86 0.43 -6.92 -9.21
C GLN A 86 1.03 -5.62 -8.66
N ASP A 87 0.22 -4.57 -8.62
CA ASP A 87 0.59 -3.26 -8.06
C ASP A 87 1.10 -3.33 -6.62
N THR A 88 0.51 -4.22 -5.82
CA THR A 88 0.90 -4.44 -4.43
C THR A 88 2.24 -5.17 -4.34
N LEU A 89 2.45 -6.19 -5.18
CA LEU A 89 3.74 -6.89 -5.27
C LEU A 89 4.85 -5.96 -5.73
N ASP A 90 4.59 -5.12 -6.74
CA ASP A 90 5.56 -4.13 -7.23
C ASP A 90 5.94 -3.13 -6.13
N CYS A 91 4.96 -2.69 -5.31
CA CYS A 91 5.20 -1.86 -4.14
C CYS A 91 6.13 -2.53 -3.12
N PHE A 92 5.89 -3.82 -2.82
CA PHE A 92 6.75 -4.58 -1.92
C PHE A 92 8.16 -4.80 -2.48
N LEU A 93 8.29 -5.07 -3.78
CA LEU A 93 9.58 -5.25 -4.45
C LEU A 93 10.41 -3.97 -4.42
N ASP A 94 9.78 -2.83 -4.66
CA ASP A 94 10.44 -1.53 -4.55
C ASP A 94 10.86 -1.25 -3.10
N GLY A 95 9.96 -1.46 -2.14
CA GLY A 95 10.27 -1.33 -0.70
C GLY A 95 11.44 -2.22 -0.27
N ALA A 96 11.46 -3.50 -0.67
CA ALA A 96 12.55 -4.42 -0.40
C ALA A 96 13.88 -3.95 -1.03
N THR A 97 13.83 -3.41 -2.24
CA THR A 97 15.00 -2.83 -2.91
C THR A 97 15.54 -1.62 -2.15
N GLN A 98 14.67 -0.75 -1.66
CA GLN A 98 15.05 0.42 -0.87
C GLN A 98 15.64 0.01 0.49
N TYR A 99 15.05 -0.97 1.18
CA TYR A 99 15.61 -1.52 2.42
C TYR A 99 17.00 -2.11 2.22
N ARG A 100 17.19 -2.90 1.16
CA ARG A 100 18.49 -3.46 0.81
C ARG A 100 19.54 -2.36 0.62
N LYS A 101 19.22 -1.32 -0.18
CA LYS A 101 20.13 -0.17 -0.39
C LYS A 101 20.48 0.53 0.92
N LEU A 102 19.51 0.70 1.82
CA LEU A 102 19.74 1.33 3.12
C LEU A 102 20.70 0.48 3.98
N LEU A 103 20.48 -0.84 4.03
CA LEU A 103 21.34 -1.76 4.77
C LEU A 103 22.76 -1.78 4.20
N GLU A 104 22.92 -1.90 2.88
CA GLU A 104 24.22 -1.85 2.21
C GLU A 104 24.97 -0.55 2.54
N ASN A 105 24.30 0.60 2.43
CA ASN A 105 24.91 1.89 2.75
C ASN A 105 25.27 2.06 4.23
N THR A 106 24.55 1.40 5.13
CA THR A 106 24.78 1.51 6.58
C THR A 106 25.86 0.55 7.07
N PHE A 107 25.91 -0.68 6.56
CA PHE A 107 26.81 -1.73 7.04
C PHE A 107 28.10 -1.84 6.21
N VAL A 108 28.07 -1.63 4.90
CA VAL A 108 29.27 -1.75 4.04
C VAL A 108 30.19 -0.53 4.23
N LYS A 109 29.63 0.68 4.36
CA LYS A 109 30.42 1.90 4.60
C LYS A 109 31.01 2.01 6.01
N ARG A 110 30.51 1.25 6.99
CA ARG A 110 31.07 1.21 8.35
C ARG A 110 32.23 0.22 8.51
N ALA A 111 32.46 -0.64 7.51
CA ALA A 111 33.54 -1.63 7.50
C ALA A 111 34.81 -1.16 6.75
N GLN A 112 34.78 0.04 6.16
CA GLN A 112 35.90 0.74 5.52
C GLN A 112 36.31 1.95 6.37
#